data_AF-M0ZS44-F1
#
_entry.id   AF-M0ZS44-F1
#
_cell.length_a   1.000
_cell.length_b   1.000
_cell.length_c   1.000
_cell.angle_alpha   90.00
_cell.angle_beta   90.00
_cell.angle_gamma   90.00
#
_symmetry.space_group_name_H-M   'P 1'
#
loop_
_entity.id
_entity.type
_entity.pdbx_description
1 polymer ?
#
loop_
_entity_poly.entity_id
_entity_poly.type
_entity_poly.pdbx_seq_one_letter_code
_entity_poly.pdbx_strand_id
1 'polypeptide(L)'
;MKEAGVLPGIKVDKGTVELPGTDGETTTQGLDGLAERCQKYYEAGARFAKWRAVLKIGANEPSQLAINDNANGLARYAIICQQNGLVPIVEPEILVDGAHDIQKCADVTERVLAACYKALNDHHVLLEGTLLKPNMVTPGSESPKVAPEVIAEYTIRALQRTMPPAVPAVVFLSGGQSEEQATVNLNAMNKLQTKKPWSLSFSFGRALQQSTLKAWGGKEENVQKAQAAFLTRCKANSDATLGKYAGASNLSEGASESLHVKDYKY
;
A
#
# COMPACT_ATOMS: atom_id res chain seq x y z
N MET A 1 7.97 -17.98 -10.53
CA MET A 1 8.02 -17.31 -9.21
C MET A 1 8.78 -18.14 -8.18
N LYS A 2 8.36 -19.39 -7.90
CA LYS A 2 9.02 -20.27 -6.92
C LYS A 2 10.51 -20.51 -7.20
N GLU A 3 10.89 -20.77 -8.45
CA GLU A 3 12.30 -20.93 -8.86
C GLU A 3 13.16 -19.68 -8.60
N ALA A 4 12.55 -18.50 -8.62
CA ALA A 4 13.22 -17.22 -8.37
C ALA A 4 13.12 -16.78 -6.88
N GLY A 5 12.63 -17.65 -5.98
CA GLY A 5 12.44 -17.32 -4.57
C GLY A 5 11.31 -16.31 -4.28
N VAL A 6 10.44 -16.03 -5.26
CA VAL A 6 9.31 -15.10 -5.09
C VAL A 6 8.09 -15.86 -4.58
N LEU A 7 7.59 -15.47 -3.40
CA LEU A 7 6.35 -16.01 -2.84
C LEU A 7 5.14 -15.55 -3.67
N PRO A 8 4.23 -16.46 -4.07
CA PRO A 8 2.98 -16.08 -4.71
C PRO A 8 2.00 -15.51 -3.68
N GLY A 9 1.27 -14.47 -4.07
CA GLY A 9 0.17 -13.92 -3.29
C GLY A 9 -1.08 -13.71 -4.12
N ILE A 10 -2.21 -13.51 -3.43
CA ILE A 10 -3.53 -13.44 -4.06
C ILE A 10 -4.37 -12.28 -3.50
N LYS A 11 -5.03 -11.52 -4.38
CA LYS A 11 -6.07 -10.55 -3.97
C LYS A 11 -7.36 -11.31 -3.69
N VAL A 12 -7.93 -11.15 -2.50
CA VAL A 12 -9.11 -11.93 -2.07
C VAL A 12 -10.36 -11.09 -1.78
N ASP A 13 -10.20 -9.76 -1.73
CA ASP A 13 -11.33 -8.83 -1.69
C ASP A 13 -12.09 -8.78 -3.02
N LYS A 14 -13.38 -8.52 -2.93
CA LYS A 14 -14.32 -8.41 -4.07
C LYS A 14 -14.65 -6.95 -4.41
N GLY A 15 -13.76 -6.02 -4.05
CA GLY A 15 -13.96 -4.59 -4.30
C GLY A 15 -14.78 -3.87 -3.24
N THR A 16 -14.95 -2.56 -3.45
CA THR A 16 -15.63 -1.67 -2.52
C THR A 16 -17.10 -1.49 -2.87
N VAL A 17 -17.91 -1.23 -1.85
CA VAL A 17 -19.30 -0.79 -1.96
C VAL A 17 -19.51 0.46 -1.11
N GLU A 18 -20.45 1.29 -1.51
CA GLU A 18 -20.78 2.51 -0.77
C GLU A 18 -21.40 2.19 0.59
N LEU A 19 -21.04 2.96 1.62
CA LEU A 19 -21.62 2.89 2.95
C LEU A 19 -22.89 3.75 3.00
N PRO A 20 -24.09 3.16 3.19
CA PRO A 20 -25.32 3.92 3.25
C PRO A 20 -25.29 4.97 4.37
N GLY A 21 -25.77 6.18 4.06
CA GLY A 21 -25.80 7.29 5.03
C GLY A 21 -24.48 8.03 5.20
N THR A 22 -23.49 7.76 4.35
CA THR A 22 -22.24 8.53 4.26
C THR A 22 -22.20 9.35 2.98
N ASP A 23 -21.34 10.37 2.91
CA ASP A 23 -21.08 11.08 1.66
C ASP A 23 -20.06 10.29 0.84
N GLY A 24 -20.52 9.28 0.10
CA GLY A 24 -19.69 8.49 -0.83
C GLY A 24 -18.46 7.83 -0.20
N GLU A 25 -18.53 7.42 1.07
CA GLU A 25 -17.52 6.57 1.70
C GLU A 25 -17.81 5.11 1.39
N THR A 26 -16.81 4.25 1.56
CA THR A 26 -16.93 2.84 1.17
C THR A 26 -16.51 1.88 2.25
N THR A 27 -17.02 0.65 2.18
CA THR A 27 -16.47 -0.53 2.84
C THR A 27 -16.13 -1.59 1.78
N THR A 28 -15.34 -2.59 2.15
CA THR A 28 -14.89 -3.63 1.20
C THR A 28 -15.63 -4.94 1.43
N GLN A 29 -16.03 -5.59 0.34
CA GLN A 29 -16.71 -6.88 0.36
C GLN A 29 -15.76 -8.04 0.07
N GLY A 30 -16.21 -9.26 0.39
CA GLY A 30 -15.51 -10.50 0.04
C GLY A 30 -15.37 -11.52 1.16
N LEU A 31 -15.91 -11.27 2.35
CA LEU A 31 -15.78 -12.20 3.49
C LEU A 31 -16.56 -13.51 3.27
N ASP A 32 -17.67 -13.46 2.53
CA ASP A 32 -18.48 -14.65 2.24
C ASP A 32 -17.68 -15.68 1.44
N GLY A 33 -17.58 -16.89 2.01
CA GLY A 33 -16.81 -18.00 1.45
C GLY A 33 -15.29 -17.75 1.39
N LEU A 34 -14.75 -16.82 2.19
CA LEU A 34 -13.33 -16.47 2.14
C LEU A 34 -12.44 -17.62 2.62
N ALA A 35 -12.84 -18.35 3.67
CA ALA A 35 -12.05 -19.45 4.21
C ALA A 35 -11.80 -20.55 3.15
N GLU A 36 -12.85 -20.99 2.45
CA GLU A 36 -12.78 -22.00 1.39
C GLU A 36 -11.93 -21.52 0.22
N ARG A 37 -11.99 -20.23 -0.11
CA ARG A 37 -11.11 -19.64 -1.13
C ARG A 37 -9.65 -19.64 -0.66
N CYS A 38 -9.37 -19.24 0.59
CA CYS A 38 -8.02 -19.24 1.14
C CYS A 38 -7.39 -20.64 1.11
N GLN A 39 -8.13 -21.69 1.47
CA GLN A 39 -7.67 -23.09 1.38
C GLN A 39 -7.24 -23.45 -0.05
N LYS A 40 -8.14 -23.20 -1.03
CA LYS A 40 -7.85 -23.45 -2.45
C LYS A 40 -6.64 -22.66 -2.94
N TYR A 41 -6.48 -21.40 -2.52
CA TYR A 41 -5.33 -20.58 -2.90
C TYR A 41 -4.03 -21.08 -2.27
N TYR A 42 -4.07 -21.55 -1.02
CA TYR A 42 -2.91 -22.12 -0.36
C TYR A 42 -2.44 -23.41 -1.06
N GLU A 43 -3.38 -24.29 -1.43
CA GLU A 43 -3.13 -25.49 -2.24
C GLU A 43 -2.54 -25.12 -3.61
N ALA A 44 -3.04 -24.06 -4.24
CA ALA A 44 -2.50 -23.52 -5.50
C ALA A 44 -1.12 -22.84 -5.34
N GLY A 45 -0.60 -22.70 -4.11
CA GLY A 45 0.75 -22.21 -3.83
C GLY A 45 0.84 -20.78 -3.31
N ALA A 46 -0.28 -20.08 -3.11
CA ALA A 46 -0.26 -18.76 -2.47
C ALA A 46 0.21 -18.87 -1.00
N ARG A 47 0.96 -17.87 -0.54
CA ARG A 47 1.46 -17.79 0.85
C ARG A 47 1.09 -16.50 1.58
N PHE A 48 0.57 -15.53 0.85
CA PHE A 48 -0.01 -14.33 1.42
C PHE A 48 -1.24 -13.90 0.62
N ALA A 49 -2.08 -13.10 1.26
CA ALA A 49 -3.26 -12.50 0.66
C ALA A 49 -3.18 -10.98 0.72
N LYS A 50 -4.02 -10.30 -0.08
CA LYS A 50 -4.21 -8.85 -0.03
C LYS A 50 -5.70 -8.51 0.01
N TRP A 51 -6.05 -7.54 0.85
CA TRP A 51 -7.37 -6.96 0.93
C TRP A 51 -7.27 -5.44 1.05
N ARG A 52 -7.88 -4.72 0.10
CA ARG A 52 -7.87 -3.26 0.06
C ARG A 52 -9.15 -2.66 0.67
N ALA A 53 -8.99 -1.87 1.71
CA ALA A 53 -9.98 -0.90 2.18
C ALA A 53 -9.65 0.49 1.61
N VAL A 54 -10.67 1.31 1.38
CA VAL A 54 -10.51 2.64 0.79
C VAL A 54 -11.20 3.66 1.69
N LEU A 55 -10.43 4.66 2.12
CA LEU A 55 -10.89 5.80 2.88
C LEU A 55 -10.50 7.08 2.14
N LYS A 56 -11.25 8.17 2.37
CA LYS A 56 -10.97 9.47 1.75
C LYS A 56 -10.84 10.56 2.80
N ILE A 57 -10.14 11.63 2.44
CA ILE A 57 -10.04 12.84 3.24
C ILE A 57 -10.96 13.88 2.62
N GLY A 58 -11.91 14.37 3.40
CA GLY A 58 -12.84 15.41 2.98
C GLY A 58 -13.14 16.36 4.12
N ALA A 59 -14.25 17.09 3.98
CA ALA A 59 -14.67 18.03 5.02
C ALA A 59 -15.11 17.29 6.29
N ASN A 60 -15.83 16.17 6.11
CA ASN A 60 -16.35 15.33 7.20
C ASN A 60 -15.74 13.91 7.19
N GLU A 61 -14.98 13.58 6.15
CA GLU A 61 -14.40 12.26 5.91
C GLU A 61 -12.93 12.18 6.36
N PRO A 62 -12.46 11.01 6.83
CA PRO A 62 -13.25 9.80 7.02
C PRO A 62 -14.12 9.86 8.27
N SER A 63 -15.39 9.49 8.11
CA SER A 63 -16.34 9.41 9.23
C SER A 63 -15.94 8.30 10.20
N GLN A 64 -16.47 8.36 11.42
CA GLN A 64 -16.22 7.28 12.39
C GLN A 64 -16.79 5.95 11.89
N LEU A 65 -17.91 5.97 11.15
CA LEU A 65 -18.51 4.77 10.56
C LEU A 65 -17.57 4.12 9.56
N ALA A 66 -17.04 4.89 8.59
CA ALA A 66 -16.14 4.36 7.57
C ALA A 66 -14.84 3.80 8.17
N ILE A 67 -14.28 4.46 9.19
CA ILE A 67 -13.10 3.95 9.89
C ILE A 67 -13.40 2.60 10.55
N ASN A 68 -14.50 2.52 11.31
CA ASN A 68 -14.86 1.32 12.06
C ASN A 68 -15.16 0.13 11.14
N ASP A 69 -15.95 0.34 10.08
CA ASP A 69 -16.33 -0.74 9.16
C ASP A 69 -15.13 -1.28 8.39
N ASN A 70 -14.26 -0.42 7.89
CA ASN A 70 -13.06 -0.87 7.18
C ASN A 70 -12.06 -1.56 8.12
N ALA A 71 -11.83 -1.03 9.32
CA ALA A 71 -10.96 -1.66 10.31
C ALA A 71 -11.47 -3.06 10.71
N ASN A 72 -12.78 -3.19 10.96
CA ASN A 72 -13.40 -4.47 11.29
C ASN A 72 -13.38 -5.45 10.11
N GLY A 73 -13.64 -4.98 8.88
CA GLY A 73 -13.54 -5.79 7.67
C GLY A 73 -12.14 -6.36 7.44
N LEU A 74 -11.12 -5.51 7.60
CA LEU A 74 -9.71 -5.90 7.53
C LEU A 74 -9.33 -6.93 8.61
N ALA A 75 -9.81 -6.75 9.84
CA ALA A 75 -9.53 -7.69 10.93
C ALA A 75 -10.15 -9.07 10.70
N ARG A 76 -11.42 -9.12 10.24
CA ARG A 76 -12.10 -10.38 9.85
C ARG A 76 -11.38 -11.07 8.70
N TYR A 77 -10.96 -10.33 7.69
CA TYR A 77 -10.16 -10.87 6.59
C TYR A 77 -8.84 -11.46 7.08
N ALA A 78 -8.13 -10.74 7.97
CA ALA A 78 -6.82 -11.13 8.44
C ALA A 78 -6.86 -12.44 9.23
N ILE A 79 -7.81 -12.58 10.18
CA ILE A 79 -7.92 -13.80 10.98
C ILE A 79 -8.31 -15.02 10.11
N ILE A 80 -9.20 -14.84 9.12
CA ILE A 80 -9.56 -15.91 8.18
C ILE A 80 -8.34 -16.34 7.34
N CYS A 81 -7.49 -15.40 6.90
CA CYS A 81 -6.26 -15.74 6.19
C CYS A 81 -5.31 -16.56 7.05
N GLN A 82 -5.09 -16.14 8.30
CA GLN A 82 -4.18 -16.82 9.23
C GLN A 82 -4.64 -18.24 9.55
N GLN A 83 -5.94 -18.45 9.78
CA GLN A 83 -6.52 -19.79 9.99
C GLN A 83 -6.28 -20.75 8.82
N ASN A 84 -6.06 -20.22 7.62
CA ASN A 84 -5.86 -20.99 6.39
C ASN A 84 -4.42 -20.87 5.84
N GLY A 85 -3.46 -20.46 6.67
CA GLY A 85 -2.02 -20.47 6.34
C GLY A 85 -1.56 -19.36 5.40
N LEU A 86 -2.37 -18.32 5.17
CA LEU A 86 -2.00 -17.17 4.36
C LEU A 86 -1.65 -15.97 5.26
N VAL A 87 -0.50 -15.34 5.01
CA VAL A 87 -0.14 -14.06 5.64
C VAL A 87 -1.05 -12.95 5.08
N PRO A 88 -1.87 -12.26 5.88
CA PRO A 88 -2.67 -11.15 5.37
C PRO A 88 -1.84 -9.87 5.24
N ILE A 89 -1.81 -9.30 4.03
CA ILE A 89 -1.47 -7.88 3.83
C ILE A 89 -2.73 -7.06 4.12
N VAL A 90 -2.66 -6.22 5.15
CA VAL A 90 -3.71 -5.30 5.60
C VAL A 90 -3.50 -3.96 4.89
N GLU A 91 -4.41 -3.57 3.99
CA GLU A 91 -4.27 -2.37 3.15
C GLU A 91 -5.41 -1.37 3.43
N PRO A 92 -5.29 -0.51 4.47
CA PRO A 92 -6.19 0.62 4.69
C PRO A 92 -5.71 1.83 3.89
N GLU A 93 -6.02 1.88 2.59
CA GLU A 93 -5.59 2.99 1.73
C GLU A 93 -6.42 4.24 2.00
N ILE A 94 -5.76 5.30 2.45
CA ILE A 94 -6.32 6.65 2.45
C ILE A 94 -5.96 7.31 1.13
N LEU A 95 -6.97 7.70 0.37
CA LEU A 95 -6.81 8.33 -0.93
C LEU A 95 -6.17 9.71 -0.79
N VAL A 96 -5.35 10.06 -1.79
CA VAL A 96 -4.66 11.34 -1.89
C VAL A 96 -5.55 12.46 -2.42
N ASP A 97 -6.79 12.17 -2.83
CA ASP A 97 -7.69 13.13 -3.46
C ASP A 97 -7.93 14.38 -2.58
N GLY A 98 -7.90 15.56 -3.21
CA GLY A 98 -8.26 16.85 -2.61
C GLY A 98 -7.09 17.78 -2.32
N ALA A 99 -7.40 18.90 -1.66
CA ALA A 99 -6.48 20.01 -1.37
C ALA A 99 -6.02 20.05 0.10
N HIS A 100 -6.00 18.91 0.79
CA HIS A 100 -5.54 18.81 2.18
C HIS A 100 -4.01 18.93 2.27
N ASP A 101 -3.52 19.47 3.37
CA ASP A 101 -2.08 19.52 3.66
C ASP A 101 -1.57 18.17 4.21
N ILE A 102 -0.25 18.06 4.37
CA ILE A 102 0.38 16.83 4.86
C ILE A 102 0.04 16.54 6.32
N GLN A 103 -0.24 17.58 7.12
CA GLN A 103 -0.64 17.45 8.53
C GLN A 103 -1.99 16.75 8.62
N LYS A 104 -2.97 17.17 7.82
CA LYS A 104 -4.28 16.52 7.75
C LYS A 104 -4.16 15.06 7.31
N CYS A 105 -3.28 14.75 6.33
CA CYS A 105 -3.01 13.37 5.94
C CYS A 105 -2.42 12.55 7.09
N ALA A 106 -1.48 13.13 7.86
CA ALA A 106 -0.89 12.48 9.03
C ALA A 106 -1.94 12.18 10.10
N ASP A 107 -2.76 13.18 10.46
CA ASP A 107 -3.80 13.04 11.48
C ASP A 107 -4.81 11.94 11.13
N VAL A 108 -5.24 11.90 9.87
CA VAL A 108 -6.15 10.86 9.38
C VAL A 108 -5.46 9.50 9.36
N THR A 109 -4.22 9.43 8.91
CA THR A 109 -3.43 8.18 8.90
C THR A 109 -3.28 7.62 10.31
N GLU A 110 -2.95 8.46 11.29
CA GLU A 110 -2.83 8.03 12.68
C GLU A 110 -4.16 7.49 13.24
N ARG A 111 -5.27 8.20 13.00
CA ARG A 111 -6.60 7.76 13.46
C ARG A 111 -7.01 6.42 12.84
N VAL A 112 -6.80 6.25 11.54
CA VAL A 112 -7.17 5.02 10.80
C VAL A 112 -6.30 3.85 11.24
N LEU A 113 -4.98 4.02 11.36
CA LEU A 113 -4.08 2.94 11.76
C LEU A 113 -4.32 2.52 13.22
N ALA A 114 -4.59 3.46 14.13
CA ALA A 114 -4.96 3.14 15.50
C ALA A 114 -6.23 2.26 15.56
N ALA A 115 -7.26 2.61 14.77
CA ALA A 115 -8.48 1.80 14.68
C ALA A 115 -8.22 0.41 14.08
N CYS A 116 -7.39 0.32 13.03
CA CYS A 116 -7.03 -0.95 12.41
C CYS A 116 -6.31 -1.87 13.42
N TYR A 117 -5.31 -1.39 14.15
CA TYR A 117 -4.58 -2.22 15.11
C TYR A 117 -5.43 -2.62 16.32
N LYS A 118 -6.34 -1.75 16.78
CA LYS A 118 -7.34 -2.13 17.78
C LYS A 118 -8.23 -3.27 17.27
N ALA A 119 -8.77 -3.15 16.06
CA ALA A 119 -9.60 -4.20 15.46
C ALA A 119 -8.83 -5.51 15.24
N LEU A 120 -7.58 -5.46 14.76
CA LEU A 120 -6.74 -6.65 14.62
C LEU A 120 -6.54 -7.36 15.97
N ASN A 121 -6.33 -6.60 17.05
CA ASN A 121 -6.20 -7.15 18.40
C ASN A 121 -7.51 -7.79 18.89
N ASP A 122 -8.66 -7.12 18.68
CA ASP A 122 -9.97 -7.63 19.08
C ASP A 122 -10.35 -8.93 18.37
N HIS A 123 -9.85 -9.14 17.14
CA HIS A 123 -10.03 -10.35 16.36
C HIS A 123 -8.93 -11.39 16.56
N HIS A 124 -8.05 -11.18 17.55
CA HIS A 124 -6.97 -12.10 17.93
C HIS A 124 -5.97 -12.38 16.80
N VAL A 125 -5.75 -11.41 15.91
CA VAL A 125 -4.79 -11.54 14.80
C VAL A 125 -3.36 -11.54 15.34
N LEU A 126 -2.57 -12.53 14.91
CA LEU A 126 -1.14 -12.63 15.23
C LEU A 126 -0.35 -11.62 14.39
N LEU A 127 0.09 -10.50 14.98
CA LEU A 127 0.71 -9.39 14.24
C LEU A 127 2.03 -9.78 13.55
N GLU A 128 2.81 -10.67 14.16
CA GLU A 128 4.05 -11.24 13.61
C GLU A 128 3.82 -11.97 12.28
N GLY A 129 2.60 -12.47 12.07
CA GLY A 129 2.15 -13.12 10.85
C GLY A 129 1.33 -12.19 9.94
N THR A 130 1.56 -10.87 9.96
CA THR A 130 0.87 -9.89 9.10
C THR A 130 1.85 -8.99 8.36
N LEU A 131 1.36 -8.24 7.38
CA LEU A 131 2.05 -7.10 6.78
C LEU A 131 1.10 -5.91 6.70
N LEU A 132 1.62 -4.69 6.89
CA LEU A 132 0.84 -3.47 6.65
C LEU A 132 1.16 -2.90 5.27
N LYS A 133 0.13 -2.54 4.50
CA LYS A 133 0.25 -1.81 3.24
C LYS A 133 -0.50 -0.47 3.33
N PRO A 134 0.10 0.56 3.93
CA PRO A 134 -0.53 1.87 4.05
C PRO A 134 -0.16 2.75 2.86
N ASN A 135 -0.89 3.85 2.69
CA ASN A 135 -0.41 5.01 1.95
C ASN A 135 0.82 5.62 2.66
N MET A 136 1.69 6.28 1.89
CA MET A 136 2.61 7.25 2.47
C MET A 136 1.81 8.48 2.93
N VAL A 137 2.33 9.23 3.91
CA VAL A 137 1.71 10.49 4.36
C VAL A 137 2.19 11.60 3.43
N THR A 138 1.28 12.08 2.56
CA THR A 138 1.58 13.11 1.54
C THR A 138 0.53 14.22 1.58
N PRO A 139 0.82 15.41 1.04
CA PRO A 139 -0.23 16.38 0.72
C PRO A 139 -1.23 15.77 -0.26
N GLY A 140 -2.43 16.36 -0.32
CA GLY A 140 -3.45 16.00 -1.29
C GLY A 140 -3.01 16.26 -2.73
N SER A 141 -3.69 15.63 -3.70
CA SER A 141 -3.33 15.68 -5.12
C SER A 141 -3.45 17.07 -5.73
N GLU A 142 -4.25 17.95 -5.12
CA GLU A 142 -4.44 19.35 -5.52
C GLU A 142 -3.56 20.32 -4.71
N SER A 143 -2.81 19.80 -3.71
CA SER A 143 -1.92 20.60 -2.86
C SER A 143 -0.50 20.70 -3.45
N PRO A 144 0.27 21.74 -3.06
CA PRO A 144 1.68 21.83 -3.41
C PRO A 144 2.47 20.58 -2.98
N LYS A 145 3.33 20.09 -3.87
CA LYS A 145 4.28 19.01 -3.54
C LYS A 145 5.24 19.46 -2.44
N VAL A 146 5.66 18.52 -1.61
CA VAL A 146 6.68 18.72 -0.57
C VAL A 146 7.89 17.83 -0.83
N ALA A 147 9.00 18.14 -0.16
CA ALA A 147 10.22 17.36 -0.30
C ALA A 147 10.07 15.93 0.26
N PRO A 148 10.77 14.92 -0.32
CA PRO A 148 10.74 13.54 0.16
C PRO A 148 11.08 13.38 1.64
N GLU A 149 11.95 14.22 2.18
CA GLU A 149 12.35 14.22 3.60
C GLU A 149 11.17 14.57 4.51
N VAL A 150 10.30 15.48 4.07
CA VAL A 150 9.07 15.85 4.80
C VAL A 150 8.09 14.67 4.77
N ILE A 151 7.87 14.05 3.60
CA ILE A 151 7.04 12.85 3.46
C ILE A 151 7.55 11.74 4.39
N ALA A 152 8.87 11.52 4.40
CA ALA A 152 9.50 10.53 5.26
C ALA A 152 9.26 10.82 6.75
N GLU A 153 9.47 12.05 7.19
CA GLU A 153 9.28 12.41 8.59
C GLU A 153 7.83 12.18 9.06
N TYR A 154 6.85 12.67 8.30
CA TYR A 154 5.43 12.49 8.64
C TYR A 154 5.00 11.03 8.58
N THR A 155 5.43 10.29 7.55
CA THR A 155 5.07 8.87 7.39
C THR A 155 5.63 8.03 8.53
N ILE A 156 6.92 8.17 8.85
CA ILE A 156 7.55 7.37 9.91
C ILE A 156 6.99 7.74 11.28
N ARG A 157 6.72 9.02 11.53
CA ARG A 157 6.10 9.47 12.79
C ARG A 157 4.70 8.89 12.99
N ALA A 158 3.86 8.89 11.96
CA ALA A 158 2.52 8.31 12.02
C ALA A 158 2.56 6.80 12.32
N LEU A 159 3.49 6.07 11.70
CA LEU A 159 3.72 4.65 11.98
C LEU A 159 4.23 4.43 13.42
N GLN A 160 5.21 5.21 13.88
CA GLN A 160 5.75 5.15 15.25
C GLN A 160 4.67 5.36 16.33
N ARG A 161 3.66 6.19 16.05
CA ARG A 161 2.58 6.50 16.99
C ARG A 161 1.49 5.43 17.07
N THR A 162 1.39 4.55 16.07
CA THR A 162 0.22 3.69 15.91
C THR A 162 0.51 2.21 15.73
N MET A 163 1.65 1.86 15.13
CA MET A 163 1.95 0.49 14.78
C MET A 163 2.70 -0.22 15.91
N PRO A 164 2.29 -1.43 16.32
CA PRO A 164 3.05 -2.24 17.26
C PRO A 164 4.37 -2.76 16.64
N PRO A 165 5.49 -2.84 17.40
CA PRO A 165 6.76 -3.41 16.97
C PRO A 165 6.69 -4.86 16.45
N ALA A 166 5.65 -5.62 16.81
CA ALA A 166 5.46 -7.02 16.42
C ALA A 166 5.21 -7.23 14.91
N VAL A 167 4.71 -6.20 14.20
CA VAL A 167 4.47 -6.30 12.75
C VAL A 167 5.80 -6.35 12.01
N PRO A 168 6.12 -7.38 11.21
CA PRO A 168 7.49 -7.53 10.67
C PRO A 168 7.87 -6.48 9.62
N ALA A 169 6.92 -6.03 8.78
CA ALA A 169 7.21 -5.10 7.71
C ALA A 169 6.00 -4.26 7.25
N VAL A 170 6.34 -3.08 6.74
CA VAL A 170 5.45 -2.18 6.00
C VAL A 170 5.82 -2.25 4.52
N VAL A 171 4.84 -2.52 3.68
CA VAL A 171 5.00 -2.61 2.22
C VAL A 171 4.15 -1.55 1.55
N PHE A 172 4.67 -0.33 1.42
CA PHE A 172 3.89 0.83 0.98
C PHE A 172 3.23 0.64 -0.38
N LEU A 173 2.00 1.14 -0.52
CA LEU A 173 1.39 1.38 -1.83
C LEU A 173 1.95 2.66 -2.45
N SER A 174 2.02 2.72 -3.78
CA SER A 174 2.49 3.92 -4.48
C SER A 174 1.40 4.99 -4.63
N GLY A 175 0.12 4.60 -4.56
CA GLY A 175 -1.00 5.51 -4.81
C GLY A 175 -0.88 6.13 -6.20
N GLY A 176 -1.06 7.45 -6.30
CA GLY A 176 -0.93 8.23 -7.53
C GLY A 176 0.50 8.74 -7.83
N GLN A 177 1.50 8.34 -7.05
CA GLN A 177 2.88 8.78 -7.25
C GLN A 177 3.44 8.26 -8.58
N SER A 178 4.33 9.04 -9.20
CA SER A 178 5.16 8.56 -10.31
C SER A 178 6.10 7.44 -9.86
N GLU A 179 6.66 6.69 -10.81
CA GLU A 179 7.63 5.63 -10.50
C GLU A 179 8.84 6.19 -9.73
N GLU A 180 9.34 7.36 -10.15
CA GLU A 180 10.47 8.01 -9.49
C GLU A 180 10.09 8.58 -8.12
N GLN A 181 8.95 9.25 -8.01
CA GLN A 181 8.51 9.82 -6.73
C GLN A 181 8.33 8.75 -5.65
N ALA A 182 7.72 7.61 -6.01
CA ALA A 182 7.55 6.49 -5.09
C ALA A 182 8.90 5.93 -4.62
N THR A 183 9.88 5.82 -5.53
CA THR A 183 11.24 5.34 -5.22
C THR A 183 11.97 6.32 -4.29
N VAL A 184 11.95 7.62 -4.61
CA VAL A 184 12.65 8.66 -3.83
C VAL A 184 12.05 8.80 -2.43
N ASN A 185 10.72 8.75 -2.29
CA ASN A 185 10.06 8.81 -0.99
C ASN A 185 10.37 7.57 -0.13
N LEU A 186 10.36 6.38 -0.72
CA LEU A 186 10.77 5.15 -0.01
C LEU A 186 12.22 5.22 0.45
N ASN A 187 13.11 5.76 -0.38
CA ASN A 187 14.51 5.95 -0.05
C ASN A 187 14.70 6.95 1.11
N ALA A 188 13.98 8.07 1.09
CA ALA A 188 14.03 9.06 2.16
C ALA A 188 13.58 8.47 3.51
N MET A 189 12.52 7.66 3.52
CA MET A 189 12.07 6.93 4.72
C MET A 189 13.13 6.00 5.29
N ASN A 190 13.84 5.26 4.43
CA ASN A 190 14.90 4.36 4.87
C ASN A 190 16.18 5.09 5.31
N LYS A 191 16.47 6.28 4.74
CA LYS A 191 17.58 7.14 5.17
C LYS A 191 17.34 7.86 6.50
N LEU A 192 16.08 8.13 6.85
CA LEU A 192 15.72 8.89 8.05
C LEU A 192 16.28 8.22 9.31
N GLN A 193 17.12 8.94 10.07
CA GLN A 193 17.75 8.41 11.28
C GLN A 193 16.79 8.48 12.47
N THR A 194 16.01 7.42 12.68
CA THR A 194 15.08 7.26 13.80
C THR A 194 14.76 5.78 14.02
N LYS A 195 14.11 5.44 15.15
CA LYS A 195 13.71 4.07 15.48
C LYS A 195 12.66 3.56 14.50
N LYS A 196 12.99 2.52 13.76
CA LYS A 196 12.07 1.85 12.83
C LYS A 196 12.17 0.35 13.12
N PRO A 197 11.36 -0.19 14.05
CA PRO A 197 11.47 -1.59 14.47
C PRO A 197 10.91 -2.57 13.42
N TRP A 198 10.57 -2.08 12.23
CA TRP A 198 9.96 -2.83 11.13
C TRP A 198 10.78 -2.61 9.86
N SER A 199 10.72 -3.57 8.94
CA SER A 199 11.25 -3.34 7.59
C SER A 199 10.33 -2.40 6.81
N LEU A 200 10.90 -1.48 6.03
CA LEU A 200 10.16 -0.57 5.16
C LEU A 200 10.47 -0.89 3.70
N SER A 201 9.46 -1.38 2.99
CA SER A 201 9.58 -1.87 1.62
C SER A 201 8.38 -1.42 0.77
N PHE A 202 8.18 -2.02 -0.38
CA PHE A 202 7.19 -1.61 -1.38
C PHE A 202 6.25 -2.74 -1.78
N SER A 203 4.98 -2.39 -2.03
CA SER A 203 4.00 -3.21 -2.74
C SER A 203 3.39 -2.37 -3.86
N PHE A 204 4.21 -2.14 -4.89
CA PHE A 204 3.89 -1.23 -5.99
C PHE A 204 3.25 -1.95 -7.18
N GLY A 205 2.19 -1.35 -7.72
CA GLY A 205 1.61 -1.71 -9.01
C GLY A 205 2.11 -0.74 -10.07
N ARG A 206 1.38 0.38 -10.24
CA ARG A 206 1.69 1.43 -11.24
C ARG A 206 3.15 1.91 -11.18
N ALA A 207 3.69 2.16 -9.98
CA ALA A 207 5.06 2.65 -9.80
C ALA A 207 6.17 1.65 -10.18
N LEU A 208 5.83 0.40 -10.49
CA LEU A 208 6.76 -0.59 -11.04
C LEU A 208 6.50 -0.90 -12.53
N GLN A 209 5.32 -0.55 -13.04
CA GLN A 209 4.82 -1.10 -14.31
C GLN A 209 4.57 -0.04 -15.38
N GLN A 210 4.52 1.26 -15.05
CA GLN A 210 4.16 2.29 -16.01
C GLN A 210 5.13 2.33 -17.20
N SER A 211 6.43 2.49 -16.94
CA SER A 211 7.44 2.51 -18.01
C SER A 211 7.53 1.16 -18.72
N THR A 212 7.29 0.04 -18.02
CA THR A 212 7.25 -1.30 -18.61
C THR A 212 6.12 -1.44 -19.63
N LEU A 213 4.91 -1.02 -19.27
CA LEU A 213 3.74 -1.08 -20.14
C LEU A 213 3.90 -0.16 -21.35
N LYS A 214 4.43 1.05 -21.15
CA LYS A 214 4.76 1.96 -22.26
C LYS A 214 5.81 1.38 -23.20
N ALA A 215 6.88 0.81 -22.66
CA ALA A 215 7.95 0.21 -23.45
C ALA A 215 7.46 -1.00 -24.25
N TRP A 216 6.55 -1.80 -23.68
CA TRP A 216 5.96 -2.96 -24.36
C TRP A 216 5.02 -2.55 -25.50
N GLY A 217 4.06 -1.66 -25.21
CA GLY A 217 3.06 -1.22 -26.20
C GLY A 217 2.21 -2.34 -26.79
N GLY A 218 2.14 -3.51 -26.13
CA GLY A 218 1.41 -4.69 -26.62
C GLY A 218 2.12 -5.48 -27.72
N LYS A 219 3.40 -5.19 -28.00
CA LYS A 219 4.14 -5.74 -29.14
C LYS A 219 5.17 -6.78 -28.70
N GLU A 220 5.19 -7.94 -29.36
CA GLU A 220 6.10 -9.04 -29.00
C GLU A 220 7.58 -8.66 -29.17
N GLU A 221 7.90 -7.88 -30.20
CA GLU A 221 9.25 -7.40 -30.48
C GLU A 221 9.80 -6.49 -29.36
N ASN A 222 8.93 -5.93 -28.52
CA ASN A 222 9.30 -5.03 -27.42
C ASN A 222 9.47 -5.72 -26.06
N VAL A 223 9.28 -7.04 -25.97
CA VAL A 223 9.31 -7.77 -24.68
C VAL A 223 10.62 -7.54 -23.93
N GLN A 224 11.78 -7.62 -24.60
CA GLN A 224 13.09 -7.40 -23.96
C GLN A 224 13.25 -5.96 -23.44
N LYS A 225 12.78 -4.97 -24.22
CA LYS A 225 12.80 -3.56 -23.83
C LYS A 225 11.93 -3.32 -22.59
N ALA A 226 10.74 -3.92 -22.54
CA ALA A 226 9.84 -3.84 -21.39
C ALA A 226 10.43 -4.51 -20.14
N GLN A 227 11.04 -5.70 -20.29
CA GLN A 227 11.73 -6.39 -19.20
C GLN A 227 12.90 -5.58 -18.63
N ALA A 228 13.68 -4.90 -19.48
CA ALA A 228 14.76 -4.03 -19.05
C ALA A 228 14.25 -2.81 -18.25
N ALA A 229 13.14 -2.20 -18.69
CA ALA A 229 12.48 -1.12 -17.96
C ALA A 229 11.97 -1.60 -16.59
N PHE A 230 11.34 -2.78 -16.54
CA PHE A 230 10.86 -3.39 -15.29
C PHE A 230 12.01 -3.64 -14.31
N LEU A 231 13.10 -4.28 -14.78
CA LEU A 231 14.27 -4.57 -13.95
C LEU A 231 14.92 -3.29 -13.39
N THR A 232 14.93 -2.21 -14.18
CA THR A 232 15.44 -0.91 -13.73
C THR A 232 14.65 -0.38 -12.54
N ARG A 233 13.32 -0.50 -12.55
CA ARG A 233 12.46 -0.09 -11.42
C ARG A 233 12.52 -1.05 -10.25
N CYS A 234 12.65 -2.36 -10.49
CA CYS A 234 12.90 -3.33 -9.42
C CYS A 234 14.20 -3.04 -8.68
N LYS A 235 15.30 -2.77 -9.39
CA LYS A 235 16.59 -2.41 -8.77
C LYS A 235 16.53 -1.11 -8.00
N ALA A 236 15.94 -0.06 -8.59
CA ALA A 236 15.81 1.23 -7.95
C ALA A 236 15.02 1.16 -6.63
N ASN A 237 13.89 0.46 -6.62
CA ASN A 237 13.10 0.25 -5.41
C ASN A 237 13.80 -0.66 -4.40
N SER A 238 14.54 -1.68 -4.86
CA SER A 238 15.40 -2.49 -3.99
C SER A 238 16.45 -1.63 -3.29
N ASP A 239 17.16 -0.76 -4.01
CA ASP A 239 18.14 0.16 -3.41
C ASP A 239 17.47 1.17 -2.46
N ALA A 240 16.26 1.61 -2.78
CA ALA A 240 15.47 2.49 -1.91
C ALA A 240 15.11 1.83 -0.57
N THR A 241 14.88 0.51 -0.52
CA THR A 241 14.69 -0.21 0.75
C THR A 241 15.91 -0.17 1.66
N LEU A 242 17.10 0.02 1.07
CA LEU A 242 18.36 0.11 1.80
C LEU A 242 18.77 1.57 2.09
N GLY A 243 17.96 2.55 1.67
CA GLY A 243 18.34 3.96 1.74
C GLY A 243 19.53 4.31 0.83
N LYS A 244 19.78 3.52 -0.22
CA LYS A 244 20.95 3.63 -1.11
C LYS A 244 20.60 4.12 -2.51
N TYR A 245 19.34 4.42 -2.78
CA TYR A 245 18.97 4.97 -4.07
C TYR A 245 19.54 6.39 -4.24
N ALA A 246 20.30 6.59 -5.31
CA ALA A 246 21.02 7.83 -5.62
C ALA A 246 20.35 8.66 -6.73
N GLY A 247 19.13 8.29 -7.15
CA GLY A 247 18.49 8.84 -8.34
C GLY A 247 18.98 8.16 -9.62
N ALA A 248 18.15 8.15 -10.66
CA ALA A 248 18.57 7.68 -11.98
C ALA A 248 19.04 8.87 -12.82
N SER A 249 20.26 8.78 -13.38
CA SER A 249 20.78 9.78 -14.33
C SER A 249 20.02 9.78 -15.66
N ASN A 250 19.42 8.63 -16.04
CA ASN A 250 18.55 8.47 -17.20
C ASN A 250 17.27 7.73 -16.77
N LEU A 251 16.19 8.48 -16.56
CA LEU A 251 14.88 7.91 -16.27
C LEU A 251 14.25 7.35 -17.55
N SER A 252 13.58 6.20 -17.44
CA SER A 252 12.77 5.67 -18.53
C SER A 252 11.60 6.60 -18.84
N GLU A 253 11.17 6.59 -20.10
CA GLU A 253 10.00 7.38 -20.53
C GLU A 253 8.78 7.06 -19.65
N GLY A 254 8.16 8.11 -19.11
CA GLY A 254 7.02 8.01 -18.20
C GLY A 254 7.34 7.82 -16.71
N ALA A 255 8.60 7.60 -16.32
CA ALA A 255 8.95 7.35 -14.91
C ALA A 255 8.63 8.53 -13.98
N SER A 256 8.63 9.77 -14.51
CA SER A 256 8.30 11.00 -13.77
C SER A 256 6.84 11.42 -13.87
N GLU A 257 6.03 10.75 -14.69
CA GLU A 257 4.63 11.12 -14.91
C GLU A 257 3.77 10.80 -13.69
N SER A 258 2.88 11.72 -13.32
CA SER A 258 1.89 11.46 -12.28
C SER A 258 1.02 10.27 -12.67
N LEU A 259 0.82 9.34 -11.75
CA LEU A 259 -0.03 8.16 -11.93
C LEU A 259 -1.36 8.33 -11.21
N HIS A 260 -1.66 9.54 -10.73
CA HIS A 260 -2.89 9.84 -10.04
C HIS A 260 -4.10 9.72 -10.96
N VAL A 261 -5.12 9.03 -10.46
CA VAL A 261 -6.44 8.93 -11.06
C VAL A 261 -7.41 9.20 -9.93
N LYS A 262 -8.26 10.20 -10.09
CA LYS A 262 -9.26 10.59 -9.09
C LYS A 262 -10.19 9.40 -8.80
N ASP A 263 -10.46 9.13 -7.52
CA ASP A 263 -11.34 8.05 -7.07
C ASP A 263 -10.97 6.67 -7.64
N TYR A 264 -9.66 6.38 -7.75
CA TYR A 264 -9.17 5.17 -8.42
C TYR A 264 -9.75 3.86 -7.83
N LYS A 265 -10.37 3.08 -8.72
CA LYS A 265 -10.88 1.72 -8.48
C LYS A 265 -10.09 0.73 -9.32
N TYR A 266 -9.77 -0.42 -8.72
CA TYR A 266 -9.10 -1.55 -9.39
C TYR A 266 -10.09 -2.37 -10.23
#